data_AF-A0A1U7EVR7-F1
#
_entry.id   AF-A0A1U7EVR7-F1
#
_cell.length_a   1.000
_cell.length_b   1.000
_cell.length_c   1.000
_cell.angle_alpha   90.00
_cell.angle_beta   90.00
_cell.angle_gamma   90.00
#
_symmetry.space_group_name_H-M   'P 1'
#
loop_
_entity.id
_entity.type
_entity.pdbx_description
1 polymer ?
#
loop_
_entity_poly.entity_id
_entity_poly.type
_entity_poly.pdbx_seq_one_letter_code
_entity_poly.pdbx_strand_id
1 'polypeptide(L)'
;MGSVSASHLIIFIASLVVAAGVAGTLVTEVDRVSQSITEQSDGMSESIETDIQIISDTGADGIYDDGSDEVTLLVKNVGAVELPAEPERIDLLIEGQFINPDAVEAEVVGDDEVWTPGAVVRIEADTDDVDIDGETRVSVSVNENEATIQFRA
;
A
#
# COMPACT_ATOMS: atom_id res chain seq x y z
N MET A 1 68.13 -13.99 14.77
CA MET A 1 66.87 -14.76 14.76
C MET A 1 65.66 -13.98 15.29
N GLY A 2 65.80 -12.92 16.10
CA GLY A 2 64.66 -12.14 16.63
C GLY A 2 63.93 -11.21 15.65
N SER A 3 64.58 -10.73 14.57
CA SER A 3 63.98 -9.76 13.63
C SER A 3 62.84 -10.37 12.79
N VAL A 4 62.98 -11.63 12.36
CA VAL A 4 61.95 -12.33 11.58
C VAL A 4 60.68 -12.59 12.41
N SER A 5 60.83 -12.84 13.72
CA SER A 5 59.71 -13.07 14.64
C SER A 5 58.88 -11.80 14.88
N ALA A 6 59.52 -10.63 14.95
CA ALA A 6 58.83 -9.36 15.10
C ALA A 6 57.97 -9.02 13.86
N SER A 7 58.47 -9.26 12.64
CA SER A 7 57.70 -9.03 11.42
C SER A 7 56.46 -9.94 11.30
N HIS A 8 56.58 -11.22 11.66
CA HIS A 8 55.43 -12.13 11.66
C HIS A 8 54.34 -11.70 12.65
N LEU A 9 54.74 -11.25 13.85
CA LEU A 9 53.79 -10.76 14.85
C LEU A 9 53.03 -9.53 14.36
N ILE A 10 53.71 -8.59 13.71
CA ILE A 10 53.09 -7.38 13.16
C ILE A 10 52.06 -7.75 12.09
N ILE A 11 52.40 -8.65 11.15
CA ILE A 11 51.48 -9.08 10.10
C ILE A 11 50.28 -9.85 10.68
N PHE A 12 50.49 -10.68 11.69
CA PHE A 12 49.42 -11.41 12.38
C PHE A 12 48.42 -10.46 13.05
N ILE A 13 48.91 -9.42 13.72
CA ILE A 13 48.04 -8.41 14.33
C ILE A 13 47.30 -7.61 13.25
N ALA A 14 48.00 -7.21 12.18
CA ALA A 14 47.38 -6.51 11.07
C ALA A 14 46.25 -7.33 10.42
N SER A 15 46.44 -8.64 10.21
CA SER A 15 45.39 -9.50 9.67
C SER A 15 44.22 -9.69 10.62
N LEU A 16 44.45 -9.73 11.94
CA LEU A 16 43.38 -9.78 12.94
C LEU A 16 42.53 -8.51 12.93
N VAL A 17 43.14 -7.33 12.81
CA VAL A 17 42.42 -6.06 12.73
C VAL A 17 41.55 -6.02 11.47
N VAL A 18 42.10 -6.42 10.32
CA VAL A 18 41.34 -6.50 9.07
C VAL A 18 40.20 -7.50 9.19
N ALA A 19 40.46 -8.70 9.74
CA ALA A 19 39.44 -9.72 9.95
C ALA A 19 38.31 -9.22 10.86
N ALA A 20 38.64 -8.53 11.95
CA ALA A 20 37.65 -7.95 12.86
C ALA A 20 36.80 -6.87 12.16
N GLY A 21 37.42 -6.03 11.32
CA GLY A 21 36.70 -5.03 10.52
C GLY A 21 35.71 -5.66 9.55
N VAL A 22 36.14 -6.68 8.80
CA VAL A 22 35.27 -7.40 7.84
C VAL A 22 34.14 -8.13 8.57
N ALA A 23 34.44 -8.81 9.68
CA ALA A 23 33.43 -9.48 10.48
C ALA A 23 32.38 -8.50 11.02
N GLY A 24 32.80 -7.32 11.50
CA GLY A 24 31.90 -6.28 11.97
C GLY A 24 30.95 -5.77 10.88
N THR A 25 31.46 -5.54 9.67
CA THR A 25 30.63 -5.13 8.54
C THR A 25 29.64 -6.21 8.12
N LEU A 26 30.07 -7.48 8.09
CA LEU A 26 29.22 -8.60 7.70
C LEU A 26 28.05 -8.79 8.68
N VAL A 27 28.31 -8.68 9.99
CA VAL A 27 27.24 -8.76 11.00
C VAL A 27 26.23 -7.63 10.81
N THR A 28 26.71 -6.39 10.63
CA THR A 28 25.83 -5.24 10.40
C THR A 28 24.97 -5.40 9.15
N GLU A 29 25.53 -5.93 8.06
CA GLU A 29 24.78 -6.17 6.83
C GLU A 29 23.76 -7.30 6.99
N VAL A 30 24.11 -8.38 7.69
CA VAL A 30 23.14 -9.46 8.00
C VAL A 30 21.99 -8.94 8.85
N ASP A 31 22.26 -8.10 9.85
CA ASP A 31 21.22 -7.50 10.68
C ASP A 31 20.27 -6.61 9.85
N ARG A 32 20.83 -5.80 8.94
CA ARG A 32 20.04 -4.97 8.01
C ARG A 32 19.15 -5.81 7.10
N VAL A 33 19.71 -6.84 6.47
CA VAL A 33 18.96 -7.75 5.60
C VAL A 33 17.87 -8.46 6.40
N SER A 34 18.16 -8.89 7.63
CA SER A 34 17.18 -9.56 8.49
C SER A 34 16.02 -8.63 8.83
N GLN A 35 16.32 -7.37 9.18
CA GLN A 35 15.30 -6.36 9.45
C GLN A 35 14.42 -6.09 8.22
N SER A 36 15.03 -5.90 7.05
CA SER A 36 14.27 -5.69 5.81
C SER A 36 13.39 -6.88 5.44
N ILE A 37 13.85 -8.12 5.72
CA ILE A 37 13.02 -9.31 5.53
C ILE A 37 11.83 -9.31 6.47
N THR A 38 12.02 -8.94 7.74
CA THR A 38 10.92 -8.84 8.70
C THR A 38 9.92 -7.79 8.26
N GLU A 39 10.36 -6.58 7.93
CA GLU A 39 9.49 -5.48 7.45
C GLU A 39 8.72 -5.90 6.18
N GLN A 40 9.38 -6.55 5.22
CA GLN A 40 8.72 -7.07 4.03
C GLN A 40 7.70 -8.17 4.33
N SER A 41 8.00 -9.04 5.31
CA SER A 41 7.11 -10.14 5.71
C SER A 41 5.87 -9.60 6.42
N ASP A 42 6.03 -8.59 7.26
CA ASP A 42 4.94 -7.94 7.96
C ASP A 42 4.03 -7.22 6.96
N GLY A 43 4.58 -6.44 6.02
CA GLY A 43 3.82 -5.80 4.96
C GLY A 43 3.07 -6.79 4.07
N MET A 44 3.73 -7.87 3.63
CA MET A 44 3.09 -8.93 2.85
C MET A 44 1.96 -9.62 3.62
N SER A 45 2.11 -9.81 4.93
CA SER A 45 1.05 -10.41 5.75
C SER A 45 -0.17 -9.50 5.79
N GLU A 46 0.03 -8.20 6.02
CA GLU A 46 -1.04 -7.20 6.01
C GLU A 46 -1.76 -7.14 4.65
N SER A 47 -1.03 -7.21 3.53
CA SER A 47 -1.61 -7.21 2.19
C SER A 47 -2.39 -8.50 1.87
N ILE A 48 -1.98 -9.65 2.42
CA ILE A 48 -2.74 -10.91 2.32
C ILE A 48 -4.01 -10.88 3.16
N GLU A 49 -3.96 -10.25 4.33
CA GLU A 49 -5.10 -10.12 5.23
C GLU A 49 -6.06 -9.00 4.81
N THR A 50 -5.62 -8.10 3.93
CA THR A 50 -6.43 -7.06 3.31
C THR A 50 -7.20 -7.63 2.11
N ASP A 51 -8.51 -7.49 2.14
CA ASP A 51 -9.38 -7.82 1.00
C ASP A 51 -10.53 -6.82 0.93
N ILE A 52 -10.67 -6.14 -0.21
CA ILE A 52 -11.72 -5.14 -0.43
C ILE A 52 -12.59 -5.54 -1.62
N GLN A 53 -13.87 -5.19 -1.55
CA GLN A 53 -14.82 -5.49 -2.61
C GLN A 53 -15.73 -4.30 -2.85
N ILE A 54 -15.84 -3.89 -4.12
CA ILE A 54 -16.83 -2.89 -4.53
C ILE A 54 -18.20 -3.57 -4.56
N ILE A 55 -19.16 -3.00 -3.83
CA ILE A 55 -20.54 -3.49 -3.72
C ILE A 55 -21.55 -2.55 -4.38
N SER A 56 -21.09 -1.51 -5.08
CA SER A 56 -21.93 -0.63 -5.88
C SER A 56 -22.71 -1.41 -6.94
N ASP A 57 -23.97 -1.04 -7.16
CA ASP A 57 -24.84 -1.63 -8.18
C ASP A 57 -24.66 -0.89 -9.51
N THR A 58 -24.15 -1.59 -10.54
CA THR A 58 -23.92 -1.03 -11.88
C THR A 58 -25.19 -0.80 -12.69
N GLY A 59 -26.34 -1.32 -12.23
CA GLY A 59 -27.63 -1.14 -12.89
C GLY A 59 -28.48 0.00 -12.31
N ALA A 60 -28.05 0.62 -11.21
CA ALA A 60 -28.66 1.83 -10.68
C ALA A 60 -27.86 3.04 -11.17
N ASP A 61 -28.53 4.12 -11.57
CA ASP A 61 -27.94 5.42 -11.97
C ASP A 61 -27.20 6.14 -10.82
N GLY A 62 -26.55 5.40 -9.91
CA GLY A 62 -25.99 5.92 -8.66
C GLY A 62 -24.47 5.77 -8.53
N ILE A 63 -23.77 5.30 -9.57
CA ILE A 63 -22.30 5.26 -9.57
C ILE A 63 -21.69 6.54 -10.13
N TYR A 64 -22.33 7.15 -11.13
CA TYR A 64 -21.88 8.39 -11.76
C TYR A 64 -23.05 9.35 -11.90
N ASP A 65 -22.88 10.59 -11.44
CA ASP A 65 -23.84 11.68 -11.62
C ASP A 65 -23.29 12.70 -12.63
N ASP A 66 -23.79 12.64 -13.87
CA ASP A 66 -23.46 13.57 -14.97
C ASP A 66 -23.83 15.03 -14.67
N GLY A 67 -24.70 15.27 -13.67
CA GLY A 67 -25.08 16.63 -13.26
C GLY A 67 -24.08 17.30 -12.33
N SER A 68 -23.30 16.51 -11.59
CA SER A 68 -22.30 16.98 -10.62
C SER A 68 -20.88 16.50 -10.91
N ASP A 69 -20.67 15.77 -12.01
CA ASP A 69 -19.39 15.16 -12.40
C ASP A 69 -18.76 14.37 -11.24
N GLU A 70 -19.58 13.62 -10.49
CA GLU A 70 -19.16 12.89 -9.28
C GLU A 70 -19.30 11.37 -9.46
N VAL A 71 -18.29 10.62 -9.02
CA VAL A 71 -18.34 9.15 -8.93
C VAL A 71 -18.49 8.71 -7.48
N THR A 72 -19.53 7.92 -7.20
CA THR A 72 -19.80 7.35 -5.88
C THR A 72 -19.61 5.83 -5.87
N LEU A 73 -18.73 5.34 -5.00
CA LEU A 73 -18.45 3.93 -4.81
C LEU A 73 -18.70 3.48 -3.37
N LEU A 74 -19.30 2.31 -3.22
CA LEU A 74 -19.43 1.63 -1.94
C LEU A 74 -18.42 0.47 -1.92
N VAL A 75 -17.44 0.57 -1.03
CA VAL A 75 -16.37 -0.43 -0.90
C VAL A 75 -16.43 -1.08 0.46
N LYS A 76 -16.57 -2.40 0.46
CA LYS A 76 -16.65 -3.21 1.67
C LYS A 76 -15.30 -3.83 2.00
N ASN A 77 -14.90 -3.77 3.26
CA ASN A 77 -13.78 -4.55 3.76
C ASN A 77 -14.28 -5.99 4.00
N VAL A 78 -13.75 -6.94 3.23
CA VAL A 78 -14.04 -8.37 3.36
C VAL A 78 -12.84 -9.16 3.91
N GLY A 79 -11.74 -8.47 4.20
CA GLY A 79 -10.53 -9.00 4.80
C GLY A 79 -10.63 -9.20 6.32
N ALA A 80 -9.47 -9.36 6.95
CA ALA A 80 -9.34 -9.64 8.38
C ALA A 80 -8.72 -8.48 9.18
N VAL A 81 -8.14 -7.48 8.51
CA VAL A 81 -7.51 -6.31 9.14
C VAL A 81 -8.40 -5.08 9.05
N GLU A 82 -8.23 -4.18 10.01
CA GLU A 82 -8.82 -2.84 9.97
C GLU A 82 -8.06 -1.97 8.98
N LEU A 83 -8.79 -1.19 8.17
CA LEU A 83 -8.23 -0.29 7.19
C LEU A 83 -8.47 1.17 7.59
N PRO A 84 -7.56 2.09 7.25
CA PRO A 84 -7.82 3.52 7.38
C PRO A 84 -8.85 3.97 6.33
N ALA A 85 -9.86 4.73 6.76
CA ALA A 85 -10.85 5.36 5.87
C ALA A 85 -10.44 6.80 5.52
N GLU A 86 -9.15 6.99 5.20
CA GLU A 86 -8.57 8.30 4.89
C GLU A 86 -8.32 8.37 3.37
N PRO A 87 -8.69 9.46 2.67
CA PRO A 87 -8.46 9.61 1.24
C PRO A 87 -6.99 9.41 0.83
N GLU A 88 -6.02 9.80 1.67
CA GLU A 88 -4.59 9.63 1.38
C GLU A 88 -4.11 8.17 1.43
N ARG A 89 -4.95 7.26 1.92
CA ARG A 89 -4.68 5.82 2.01
C ARG A 89 -5.44 5.00 0.97
N ILE A 90 -6.22 5.67 0.12
CA ILE A 90 -7.06 5.08 -0.90
C ILE A 90 -6.58 5.60 -2.26
N ASP A 91 -6.08 4.69 -3.10
CA ASP A 91 -5.74 5.02 -4.48
C ASP A 91 -6.97 4.79 -5.36
N LEU A 92 -7.51 5.87 -5.94
CA LEU A 92 -8.62 5.80 -6.89
C LEU A 92 -8.12 6.04 -8.32
N LEU A 93 -8.45 5.11 -9.21
CA LEU A 93 -8.14 5.21 -10.63
C LEU A 93 -9.44 5.14 -11.45
N ILE A 94 -9.67 6.16 -12.27
CA ILE A 94 -10.78 6.22 -13.22
C ILE A 94 -10.20 6.17 -14.62
N GLU A 95 -10.57 5.17 -15.43
CA GLU A 95 -10.00 4.92 -16.76
C GLU A 95 -8.46 4.76 -16.75
N GLY A 96 -7.89 4.37 -15.61
CA GLY A 96 -6.44 4.29 -15.39
C GLY A 96 -5.76 5.64 -15.11
N GLN A 97 -6.52 6.73 -14.97
CA GLN A 97 -6.04 8.02 -14.48
C GLN A 97 -6.19 8.07 -12.96
N PHE A 98 -5.10 8.43 -12.28
CA PHE A 98 -5.09 8.57 -10.83
C PHE A 98 -5.79 9.87 -10.43
N ILE A 99 -6.78 9.76 -9.53
CA ILE A 99 -7.50 10.90 -8.98
C ILE A 99 -6.74 11.42 -7.76
N ASN A 100 -6.61 12.75 -7.68
CA ASN A 100 -5.92 13.36 -6.56
C ASN A 100 -6.72 13.13 -5.26
N PRO A 101 -6.09 12.70 -4.14
CA PRO A 101 -6.75 12.57 -2.85
C PRO A 101 -7.50 13.83 -2.38
N ASP A 102 -7.09 15.03 -2.82
CA ASP A 102 -7.78 16.29 -2.52
C ASP A 102 -9.20 16.38 -3.14
N ALA A 103 -9.46 15.56 -4.17
CA ALA A 103 -10.74 15.45 -4.88
C ALA A 103 -11.49 14.15 -4.50
N VAL A 104 -11.07 13.48 -3.42
CA VAL A 104 -11.67 12.23 -2.94
C VAL A 104 -12.16 12.42 -1.51
N GLU A 105 -13.41 12.11 -1.27
CA GLU A 105 -14.00 12.00 0.06
C GLU A 105 -14.22 10.52 0.40
N ALA A 106 -13.91 10.14 1.65
CA ALA A 106 -14.09 8.78 2.14
C ALA A 106 -14.82 8.82 3.49
N GLU A 107 -16.01 8.22 3.54
CA GLU A 107 -16.84 8.17 4.75
C GLU A 107 -17.22 6.71 5.07
N VAL A 108 -16.96 6.27 6.29
CA VAL A 108 -17.45 4.96 6.75
C VAL A 108 -18.98 5.01 6.89
N VAL A 109 -19.68 4.14 6.17
CA VAL A 109 -21.13 4.06 6.18
C VAL A 109 -21.60 3.44 7.49
N GLY A 110 -22.25 4.23 8.35
CA GLY A 110 -22.85 3.78 9.59
C GLY A 110 -22.42 4.64 10.77
N ASP A 111 -22.29 4.00 11.94
CA ASP A 111 -21.83 4.64 13.19
C ASP A 111 -20.34 4.36 13.48
N ASP A 112 -19.67 3.57 12.63
CA ASP A 112 -18.27 3.22 12.81
C ASP A 112 -17.36 4.38 12.38
N GLU A 113 -16.33 4.68 13.18
CA GLU A 113 -15.32 5.69 12.86
C GLU A 113 -14.14 5.11 12.06
N VAL A 114 -14.09 3.77 11.89
CA VAL A 114 -12.97 3.06 11.26
C VAL A 114 -13.48 1.96 10.33
N TRP A 115 -12.73 1.68 9.27
CA TRP A 115 -13.08 0.68 8.26
C TRP A 115 -12.71 -0.74 8.70
N THR A 116 -13.47 -1.23 9.68
CA THR A 116 -13.31 -2.58 10.25
C THR A 116 -13.75 -3.68 9.26
N PRO A 117 -13.31 -4.94 9.45
CA PRO A 117 -13.81 -6.06 8.68
C PRO A 117 -15.34 -6.15 8.67
N GLY A 118 -15.91 -6.09 7.47
CA GLY A 118 -17.35 -6.09 7.22
C GLY A 118 -17.99 -4.70 7.08
N ALA A 119 -17.30 -3.63 7.48
CA ALA A 119 -17.77 -2.27 7.28
C ALA A 119 -17.63 -1.83 5.81
N VAL A 120 -18.41 -0.81 5.44
CA VAL A 120 -18.46 -0.25 4.09
C VAL A 120 -18.02 1.20 4.16
N VAL A 121 -17.16 1.63 3.25
CA VAL A 121 -16.81 3.03 3.03
C VAL A 121 -17.48 3.50 1.76
N ARG A 122 -18.11 4.68 1.82
CA ARG A 122 -18.51 5.45 0.65
C ARG A 122 -17.31 6.29 0.22
N ILE A 123 -16.90 6.12 -1.03
CA ILE A 123 -15.87 6.90 -1.68
C ILE A 123 -16.56 7.75 -2.73
N GLU A 124 -16.45 9.06 -2.59
CA GLU A 124 -16.96 10.06 -3.52
C GLU A 124 -15.77 10.77 -4.14
N ALA A 125 -15.79 10.97 -5.46
CA ALA A 125 -14.69 11.62 -6.15
C ALA A 125 -15.20 12.57 -7.23
N ASP A 126 -14.68 13.79 -7.20
CA ASP A 126 -14.91 14.77 -8.25
C ASP A 126 -14.12 14.36 -9.52
N THR A 127 -14.81 14.38 -10.66
CA THR A 127 -14.27 13.92 -11.95
C THR A 127 -14.12 15.04 -12.97
N ASP A 128 -14.09 16.30 -12.53
CA ASP A 128 -13.93 17.51 -13.34
C ASP A 128 -12.81 17.43 -14.40
N ASP A 129 -11.73 16.69 -14.11
CA ASP A 129 -10.55 16.55 -14.97
C ASP A 129 -10.52 15.23 -15.78
N VAL A 130 -11.57 14.40 -15.72
CA VAL A 130 -11.65 13.07 -16.37
C VAL A 130 -12.91 12.98 -17.24
N ASP A 131 -12.72 12.80 -18.54
CA ASP A 131 -13.82 12.54 -19.46
C ASP A 131 -14.43 11.15 -19.21
N ILE A 132 -15.63 11.09 -18.66
CA ILE A 132 -16.43 9.86 -18.47
C ILE A 132 -17.52 9.81 -19.54
N ASP A 133 -17.37 8.92 -20.53
CA ASP A 133 -18.39 8.66 -21.57
C ASP A 133 -18.49 7.15 -21.85
N GLY A 134 -19.70 6.59 -21.71
CA GLY A 134 -19.96 5.20 -22.04
C GLY A 134 -19.40 4.19 -21.04
N GLU A 135 -18.67 3.17 -21.51
CA GLU A 135 -18.17 2.09 -20.64
C GLU A 135 -16.93 2.55 -19.88
N THR A 136 -17.08 2.84 -18.59
CA THR A 136 -16.03 3.38 -17.73
C THR A 136 -15.57 2.34 -16.73
N ARG A 137 -14.25 2.32 -16.47
CA ARG A 137 -13.63 1.45 -15.47
C ARG A 137 -13.15 2.28 -14.29
N VAL A 138 -13.49 1.84 -13.08
CA VAL A 138 -12.96 2.42 -11.85
C VAL A 138 -12.31 1.34 -11.00
N SER A 139 -11.11 1.63 -10.52
CA SER A 139 -10.30 0.76 -9.69
C SER A 139 -9.99 1.49 -8.38
N VAL A 140 -10.18 0.79 -7.26
CA VAL A 140 -9.86 1.26 -5.92
C VAL A 140 -8.77 0.35 -5.37
N SER A 141 -7.69 0.92 -4.85
CA SER A 141 -6.59 0.16 -4.25
C SER A 141 -6.31 0.64 -2.83
N VAL A 142 -6.17 -0.32 -1.91
CA VAL A 142 -5.87 -0.09 -0.49
C VAL A 142 -4.94 -1.19 -0.01
N ASN A 143 -3.80 -0.84 0.60
CA ASN A 143 -2.77 -1.78 1.09
C ASN A 143 -2.48 -2.91 0.07
N GLU A 144 -2.17 -2.53 -1.18
CA GLU A 144 -1.85 -3.45 -2.29
C GLU A 144 -2.98 -4.40 -2.76
N ASN A 145 -4.19 -4.30 -2.17
CA ASN A 145 -5.38 -4.99 -2.66
C ASN A 145 -6.17 -4.05 -3.59
N GLU A 146 -6.49 -4.52 -4.79
CA GLU A 146 -7.23 -3.76 -5.80
C GLU A 146 -8.60 -4.39 -6.08
N ALA A 147 -9.64 -3.55 -6.03
CA ALA A 147 -10.97 -3.89 -6.50
C ALA A 147 -11.33 -3.03 -7.72
N THR A 148 -11.86 -3.65 -8.76
CA THR A 148 -12.24 -2.95 -10.00
C THR A 148 -13.70 -3.21 -10.35
N ILE A 149 -14.40 -2.16 -10.77
CA ILE A 149 -15.75 -2.24 -11.32
C ILE A 149 -15.79 -1.57 -12.70
N GLN A 150 -16.70 -2.05 -13.54
CA GLN A 150 -17.03 -1.43 -14.82
C GLN A 150 -18.50 -1.07 -14.80
N PHE A 151 -18.81 0.17 -15.14
CA PHE A 151 -20.17 0.64 -15.26
C PHE A 151 -20.33 1.38 -16.59
N ARG A 152 -21.57 1.74 -16.89
CA ARG A 152 -21.88 2.54 -18.06
C ARG A 152 -22.44 3.88 -17.60
N ALA A 153 -21.72 4.96 -17.92
CA ALA A 153 -22.21 6.33 -17.83
C ALA A 153 -23.21 6.63 -18.96
#